data_AF-A0A2H6LHG7-F1
#
_entry.id   AF-A0A2H6LHG7-F1
#
_cell.length_a   1.000
_cell.length_b   1.000
_cell.length_c   1.000
_cell.angle_alpha   90.00
_cell.angle_beta   90.00
_cell.angle_gamma   90.00
#
_symmetry.space_group_name_H-M   'P 1'
#
loop_
_entity.id
_entity.type
_entity.pdbx_description
1 polymer ?
#
loop_
_entity_poly.entity_id
_entity_poly.type
_entity_poly.pdbx_seq_one_letter_code
_entity_poly.pdbx_strand_id
1 'polypeptide(L)'
;MVASIIAFGETTVLFGTLFIAAAIALALNWDLWTVAIYAFFAGLVAVVVGIRIINLNITKTPVLTGIGFLLTGLGGIFAAPALYWKTNRTLRLTGTVVLIVAALIWAFIGYLAYWSHFESFQQWIPAPMR
;
A
#
# COMPACT_ATOMS: atom_id res chain seq x y z
N MET A 1 -8.16 18.11 1.91
CA MET A 1 -9.04 17.03 1.38
C MET A 1 -8.58 16.52 0.00
N VAL A 2 -8.11 17.38 -0.93
CA VAL A 2 -7.64 16.94 -2.26
C VAL A 2 -6.35 16.10 -2.20
N ALA A 3 -5.39 16.47 -1.33
CA ALA A 3 -4.11 15.76 -1.20
C ALA A 3 -4.25 14.31 -0.71
N SER A 4 -5.28 13.98 0.08
CA SER A 4 -5.54 12.60 0.51
C SER A 4 -6.12 11.75 -0.62
N ILE A 5 -6.92 12.32 -1.53
CA ILE A 5 -7.46 11.58 -2.69
C ILE A 5 -6.33 11.18 -3.63
N ILE A 6 -5.36 12.06 -3.87
CA ILE A 6 -4.19 11.76 -4.71
C ILE A 6 -3.34 10.65 -4.05
N ALA A 7 -3.01 10.83 -2.77
CA ALA A 7 -2.15 9.89 -2.05
C ALA A 7 -2.74 8.48 -1.93
N PHE A 8 -4.05 8.32 -1.73
CA PHE A 8 -4.70 7.01 -1.56
C PHE A 8 -5.39 6.51 -2.84
N GLY A 9 -6.04 7.37 -3.61
CA GLY A 9 -6.80 6.99 -4.80
C GLY A 9 -5.90 6.51 -5.94
N GLU A 10 -4.89 7.29 -6.31
CA GLU A 10 -3.95 6.91 -7.38
C GLU A 10 -3.14 5.67 -7.01
N THR A 11 -2.70 5.58 -5.74
CA THR A 11 -1.95 4.42 -5.24
C THR A 11 -2.83 3.18 -5.11
N THR A 12 -4.14 3.31 -4.84
CA THR A 12 -5.07 2.17 -4.86
C THR A 12 -5.18 1.57 -6.26
N VAL A 13 -5.18 2.38 -7.32
CA VAL A 13 -5.19 1.88 -8.70
C VAL A 13 -3.86 1.16 -9.01
N LEU A 14 -2.72 1.75 -8.64
CA LEU A 14 -1.41 1.14 -8.83
C LEU A 14 -1.28 -0.20 -8.09
N PHE A 15 -1.58 -0.24 -6.79
CA PHE A 15 -1.47 -1.46 -6.00
C PHE A 15 -2.54 -2.48 -6.36
N GLY A 16 -3.77 -2.04 -6.66
CA GLY A 16 -4.85 -2.91 -7.11
C GLY A 16 -4.47 -3.64 -8.40
N THR A 17 -3.91 -2.90 -9.37
CA THR A 17 -3.42 -3.48 -10.62
C THR A 17 -2.28 -4.46 -10.36
N LEU A 18 -1.33 -4.11 -9.49
CA LEU A 18 -0.23 -4.99 -9.11
C LEU A 18 -0.72 -6.30 -8.48
N PHE A 19 -1.65 -6.23 -7.53
CA PHE A 19 -2.15 -7.43 -6.84
C PHE A 19 -2.98 -8.33 -7.76
N ILE A 20 -3.80 -7.74 -8.64
CA ILE A 20 -4.55 -8.52 -9.65
C ILE A 20 -3.58 -9.19 -10.62
N ALA A 21 -2.60 -8.46 -11.14
CA ALA A 21 -1.59 -9.01 -12.04
C ALA A 21 -0.78 -10.14 -11.37
N ALA A 22 -0.38 -9.95 -10.11
CA ALA A 22 0.30 -10.97 -9.32
C ALA A 22 -0.57 -12.21 -9.11
N ALA A 23 -1.86 -12.04 -8.78
CA ALA A 23 -2.79 -13.15 -8.59
C ALA A 23 -2.98 -13.97 -9.87
N ILE A 24 -3.16 -13.30 -11.02
CA ILE A 24 -3.29 -13.95 -12.33
C ILE A 24 -2.00 -14.70 -12.68
N ALA A 25 -0.85 -14.05 -12.54
CA ALA A 25 0.43 -14.67 -12.85
C ALA A 25 0.68 -15.91 -11.99
N LEU A 26 0.37 -15.86 -10.69
CA LEU A 26 0.47 -17.01 -9.80
C LEU A 26 -0.52 -18.12 -10.15
N ALA A 27 -1.77 -17.78 -10.46
CA ALA A 27 -2.81 -18.77 -10.79
C ALA A 27 -2.52 -19.52 -12.10
N LEU A 28 -1.93 -18.83 -13.08
CA LEU A 28 -1.56 -19.41 -14.38
C LEU A 28 -0.12 -19.94 -14.43
N ASN A 29 0.60 -19.89 -13.30
CA ASN A 29 2.00 -20.27 -13.18
C ASN A 29 2.91 -19.55 -14.20
N TRP A 30 2.61 -18.27 -14.47
CA TRP A 30 3.41 -17.40 -15.31
C TRP A 30 4.64 -16.90 -14.56
N ASP A 31 5.66 -16.50 -15.32
CA ASP A 31 6.82 -15.85 -14.73
C ASP A 31 6.43 -14.49 -14.12
N LEU A 32 6.91 -14.24 -12.91
CA LEU A 32 6.59 -13.04 -12.13
C LEU A 32 7.47 -11.85 -12.53
N TRP A 33 8.38 -12.02 -13.49
CA TRP A 33 9.35 -10.97 -13.80
C TRP A 33 8.70 -9.66 -14.23
N THR A 34 7.74 -9.71 -15.15
CA THR A 34 7.01 -8.53 -15.62
C THR A 34 6.25 -7.85 -14.47
N VAL A 35 5.65 -8.64 -13.58
CA VAL A 35 4.94 -8.13 -12.39
C VAL A 35 5.92 -7.44 -11.44
N ALA A 36 7.12 -7.97 -11.28
CA ALA A 36 8.15 -7.40 -10.41
C ALA A 36 8.70 -6.08 -10.94
N ILE A 37 8.84 -5.92 -12.27
CA ILE A 37 9.22 -4.64 -12.88
C ILE A 37 8.15 -3.58 -12.60
N TYR A 38 6.87 -3.95 -12.75
CA TYR A 38 5.77 -3.06 -12.39
C TYR A 38 5.79 -2.72 -10.89
N ALA A 39 6.01 -3.74 -10.03
CA ALA A 39 6.11 -3.58 -8.58
C ALA A 39 7.25 -2.63 -8.15
N PHE A 40 8.36 -2.61 -8.90
CA PHE A 40 9.46 -1.69 -8.65
C PHE A 40 9.03 -0.22 -8.80
N PHE A 41 8.38 0.13 -9.90
CA PHE A 41 7.89 1.50 -10.12
C PHE A 41 6.76 1.87 -9.16
N ALA A 42 5.81 0.97 -8.94
CA ALA A 42 4.77 1.17 -7.93
C ALA A 42 5.39 1.37 -6.52
N GLY A 43 6.47 0.65 -6.22
CA GLY A 43 7.19 0.77 -4.96
C GLY A 43 7.91 2.12 -4.80
N LEU A 44 8.54 2.65 -5.87
CA LEU A 44 9.12 3.99 -5.85
C LEU A 44 8.07 5.07 -5.59
N VAL A 45 6.92 4.98 -6.26
CA VAL A 45 5.78 5.89 -6.02
C VAL A 45 5.33 5.81 -4.57
N ALA A 46 5.19 4.60 -4.02
CA ALA A 46 4.82 4.38 -2.63
C ALA A 46 5.79 5.05 -1.65
N VAL A 47 7.10 4.95 -1.90
CA VAL A 47 8.12 5.60 -1.05
C VAL A 47 7.97 7.12 -1.07
N VAL A 48 7.83 7.72 -2.26
CA VAL A 48 7.65 9.17 -2.40
C VAL A 48 6.39 9.64 -1.68
N VAL A 49 5.27 8.91 -1.87
CA VAL A 49 4.00 9.21 -1.21
C VAL A 49 4.12 9.09 0.31
N GLY A 50 4.75 8.03 0.82
CA GLY A 50 4.97 7.82 2.25
C GLY A 50 5.77 8.96 2.90
N ILE A 51 6.87 9.38 2.26
CA ILE A 51 7.68 10.52 2.72
C ILE A 51 6.83 11.80 2.75
N ARG A 52 6.03 12.05 1.71
CA ARG A 52 5.19 13.26 1.63
C ARG A 52 4.06 13.24 2.64
N ILE A 53 3.49 12.08 2.95
CA ILE A 53 2.47 11.93 4.01
C ILE A 53 3.03 12.37 5.36
N ILE A 54 4.25 11.92 5.70
CA ILE A 54 4.92 12.28 6.95
C ILE A 54 5.24 13.78 6.98
N ASN A 55 5.84 14.31 5.92
CA ASN A 55 6.27 15.70 5.87
C ASN A 55 5.10 16.70 5.90
N LEU A 56 3.97 16.35 5.27
CA LEU A 56 2.82 17.26 5.13
C LEU A 56 1.72 17.00 6.18
N ASN A 57 1.86 15.98 7.03
CA ASN A 57 0.87 15.60 8.05
C ASN A 57 -0.58 15.50 7.52
N ILE A 58 -0.76 14.91 6.34
CA ILE A 58 -2.05 14.93 5.62
C ILE A 58 -3.06 13.86 6.09
N THR A 59 -2.69 12.97 7.00
CA THR A 59 -3.58 11.94 7.57
C THR A 59 -3.72 12.11 9.08
N LYS A 60 -4.73 11.48 9.68
CA LYS A 60 -4.93 11.50 11.15
C LYS A 60 -3.76 10.84 11.91
N THR A 61 -3.05 9.92 11.26
CA THR A 61 -1.91 9.17 11.82
C THR A 61 -0.74 9.16 10.80
N PRO A 62 -0.09 10.32 10.58
CA PRO A 62 0.80 10.52 9.43
C PRO A 62 2.06 9.66 9.48
N VAL A 63 2.65 9.48 10.67
CA VAL A 63 3.81 8.61 10.86
C VAL A 63 3.48 7.16 10.54
N LEU A 64 2.39 6.63 11.10
CA LEU A 64 2.01 5.23 10.91
C LEU A 64 1.63 4.94 9.45
N THR A 65 0.87 5.86 8.82
CA THR A 65 0.51 5.77 7.41
C THR A 65 1.75 5.82 6.51
N GLY A 66 2.66 6.75 6.78
CA GLY A 66 3.91 6.89 6.03
C GLY A 66 4.79 5.65 6.12
N ILE A 67 4.94 5.07 7.32
CA ILE A 67 5.66 3.79 7.51
C ILE A 67 4.99 2.67 6.72
N GLY A 68 3.65 2.59 6.72
CA GLY A 68 2.91 1.62 5.89
C GLY A 68 3.27 1.74 4.41
N PHE A 69 3.25 2.95 3.85
CA PHE A 69 3.66 3.21 2.47
C PHE A 69 5.13 2.88 2.19
N LEU A 70 6.04 3.22 3.11
CA LEU A 70 7.47 2.92 2.97
C LEU A 70 7.72 1.41 2.94
N LEU A 71 7.13 0.66 3.87
CA LEU A 71 7.33 -0.80 3.95
C LEU A 71 6.72 -1.51 2.75
N THR A 72 5.52 -1.12 2.31
CA THR A 72 4.92 -1.63 1.07
C THR A 72 5.77 -1.27 -0.15
N GLY A 73 6.31 -0.04 -0.20
CA GLY A 73 7.17 0.42 -1.28
C GLY A 73 8.48 -0.36 -1.37
N LEU A 74 9.13 -0.59 -0.23
CA LEU A 74 10.31 -1.45 -0.15
C LEU A 74 9.98 -2.88 -0.60
N GLY A 75 8.81 -3.41 -0.23
CA GLY A 75 8.33 -4.70 -0.74
C GLY A 75 8.27 -4.77 -2.27
N GLY A 76 7.78 -3.72 -2.93
CA GLY A 76 7.75 -3.62 -4.39
C GLY A 76 9.14 -3.47 -5.02
N ILE A 77 9.99 -2.61 -4.45
CA ILE A 77 11.36 -2.37 -4.94
C ILE A 77 12.21 -3.65 -4.83
N PHE A 78 12.10 -4.38 -3.72
CA PHE A 78 12.85 -5.61 -3.49
C PHE A 78 12.21 -6.86 -4.10
N ALA A 79 11.02 -6.77 -4.69
CA ALA A 79 10.37 -7.90 -5.38
C ALA A 79 11.25 -8.45 -6.51
N ALA A 80 11.88 -7.57 -7.28
CA ALA A 80 12.76 -7.94 -8.37
C ALA A 80 14.04 -8.67 -7.89
N PRO A 81 14.87 -8.10 -6.99
CA PRO A 81 15.98 -8.81 -6.37
C PRO A 81 15.59 -10.15 -5.72
N ALA A 82 14.43 -10.21 -5.05
CA ALA A 82 13.95 -11.43 -4.40
C ALA A 82 13.60 -12.54 -5.41
N LEU A 83 13.12 -12.16 -6.61
CA LEU A 83 12.84 -13.10 -7.70
C LEU A 83 14.09 -13.50 -8.48
N TYR A 84 15.12 -12.65 -8.54
CA TYR A 84 16.38 -13.04 -9.16
C TYR A 84 17.18 -14.01 -8.26
N TRP A 85 17.29 -13.71 -6.97
CA TRP A 85 18.02 -14.52 -5.99
C TRP A 85 17.09 -15.46 -5.19
N LYS A 86 16.34 -16.31 -5.90
CA LYS A 86 15.32 -17.20 -5.32
C LYS A 86 15.85 -18.15 -4.22
N THR A 87 17.15 -18.48 -4.28
CA THR A 87 17.87 -19.35 -3.33
C THR A 87 18.27 -18.64 -2.03
N ASN A 88 18.27 -17.30 -2.00
CA ASN A 88 18.63 -16.56 -0.79
C ASN A 88 17.49 -16.58 0.23
N ARG A 89 17.54 -17.54 1.16
CA ARG A 89 16.54 -17.71 2.21
C ARG A 89 16.41 -16.47 3.10
N THR A 90 17.52 -15.79 3.39
CA THR A 90 17.52 -14.59 4.23
C THR A 90 16.71 -13.48 3.58
N LEU A 91 16.94 -13.19 2.29
CA LEU A 91 16.21 -12.16 1.55
C LEU A 91 14.70 -12.44 1.51
N ARG A 92 14.31 -13.71 1.35
CA ARG A 92 12.91 -14.12 1.34
C ARG A 92 12.27 -13.94 2.71
N LEU A 93 12.93 -14.39 3.78
CA LEU A 93 12.40 -14.28 5.14
C LEU A 93 12.29 -12.82 5.58
N THR A 94 13.31 -12.00 5.33
CA THR A 94 13.25 -10.57 5.65
C THR A 94 12.14 -9.88 4.87
N GLY A 95 12.01 -10.18 3.56
CA GLY A 95 10.91 -9.68 2.73
C GLY A 95 9.54 -10.10 3.26
N THR A 96 9.36 -11.36 3.64
CA THR A 96 8.11 -11.85 4.24
C THR A 96 7.76 -11.11 5.54
N VAL A 97 8.72 -10.93 6.44
CA VAL A 97 8.50 -10.21 7.70
C VAL A 97 8.09 -8.76 7.43
N VAL A 98 8.80 -8.07 6.54
CA VAL A 98 8.49 -6.69 6.15
C VAL A 98 7.07 -6.57 5.59
N LEU A 99 6.68 -7.48 4.70
CA LEU A 99 5.34 -7.49 4.10
C LEU A 99 4.24 -7.81 5.11
N ILE A 100 4.49 -8.71 6.07
CA ILE A 100 3.55 -9.00 7.15
C ILE A 100 3.34 -7.76 8.02
N VAL A 101 4.41 -7.08 8.41
CA VAL A 101 4.32 -5.84 9.21
C VAL A 101 3.54 -4.77 8.44
N ALA A 102 3.84 -4.58 7.14
CA ALA A 102 3.09 -3.66 6.30
C ALA A 102 1.59 -4.03 6.24
N ALA A 103 1.26 -5.30 6.06
CA ALA A 103 -0.11 -5.78 6.01
C ALA A 103 -0.86 -5.52 7.34
N LEU A 104 -0.22 -5.73 8.48
CA LEU A 104 -0.80 -5.45 9.80
C LEU A 104 -1.06 -3.95 10.00
N ILE A 105 -0.14 -3.09 9.56
CA ILE A 105 -0.32 -1.63 9.59
C ILE A 105 -1.54 -1.23 8.75
N TRP A 106 -1.64 -1.76 7.52
CA TRP A 106 -2.77 -1.48 6.64
C TRP A 106 -4.10 -2.00 7.18
N ALA A 107 -4.13 -3.20 7.75
CA ALA A 107 -5.32 -3.75 8.40
C ALA A 107 -5.80 -2.87 9.56
N PHE A 108 -4.88 -2.40 10.40
CA PHE A 108 -5.19 -1.52 11.52
C PHE A 108 -5.71 -0.15 11.07
N ILE A 109 -5.00 0.52 10.15
CA ILE A 109 -5.42 1.82 9.60
C ILE A 109 -6.78 1.69 8.90
N GLY A 110 -6.96 0.66 8.08
CA GLY A 110 -8.20 0.40 7.36
C GLY A 110 -9.37 0.19 8.31
N TYR A 111 -9.20 -0.64 9.35
CA TYR A 111 -10.23 -0.87 10.36
C TYR A 111 -10.67 0.45 11.05
N LEU A 112 -9.71 1.25 11.53
CA LEU A 112 -10.01 2.54 12.15
C LEU A 112 -10.66 3.53 11.18
N ALA A 113 -10.21 3.54 9.92
CA ALA A 113 -10.77 4.39 8.89
C ALA A 113 -12.25 4.04 8.64
N TYR A 114 -12.58 2.76 8.47
CA TYR A 114 -13.95 2.31 8.31
C TYR A 114 -14.82 2.71 9.49
N TRP A 115 -14.36 2.45 10.73
CA TRP A 115 -15.10 2.79 11.93
C TRP A 115 -15.40 4.30 12.03
N SER A 116 -14.37 5.13 11.85
CA SER A 116 -14.52 6.59 11.91
C SER A 116 -15.36 7.16 10.77
N HIS A 117 -15.40 6.49 9.62
CA HIS A 117 -16.21 6.92 8.49
C HIS A 117 -17.70 6.72 8.80
N PHE A 118 -18.09 5.57 9.35
CA PHE A 118 -19.48 5.33 9.77
C PHE A 118 -19.94 6.29 10.88
N GLU A 119 -19.08 6.58 11.86
CA GLU A 119 -19.37 7.56 12.92
C GLU A 119 -19.72 8.94 12.34
N SER A 120 -19.00 9.39 11.30
CA SER A 120 -19.25 10.69 10.68
C SER A 120 -20.63 10.84 10.03
N PHE A 121 -21.26 9.72 9.63
CA PHE A 121 -22.61 9.74 9.06
C PHE A 121 -23.72 9.79 10.11
N GLN A 122 -23.43 9.52 11.38
CA GLN A 122 -24.44 9.62 12.44
C GLN A 122 -25.00 11.04 12.59
N GLN A 123 -24.19 12.06 12.26
CA GLN A 123 -24.57 13.47 12.33
C GLN A 123 -24.99 14.05 10.98
N TRP A 124 -25.03 13.23 9.92
CA TRP A 124 -25.34 13.72 8.59
C TRP A 124 -26.84 13.98 8.44
N ILE A 125 -27.18 15.22 8.07
CA ILE A 125 -28.54 15.64 7.71
C ILE A 125 -28.50 16.10 6.24
N PRO A 126 -29.42 15.61 5.37
CA PRO A 126 -29.46 16.01 3.97
C PRO A 126 -29.70 17.51 3.85
N ALA A 127 -29.08 18.15 2.86
CA ALA A 127 -29.18 19.60 2.63
C ALA A 127 -30.60 20.21 2.70
N PRO A 128 -31.67 19.56 2.19
CA PRO A 128 -33.04 20.09 2.34
C PRO A 128 -33.62 20.03 3.77
N MET A 129 -32.99 19.32 4.70
CA MET A 129 -33.43 19.20 6.11
C MET A 129 -32.49 19.94 7.09
N ARG A 130 -31.51 20.70 6.57
CA ARG A 130 -30.62 21.55 7.38
C ARG A 130 -31.28 22.86 7.77
#